data_AF-A0A847DDU3-F1
#
_entry.id   AF-A0A847DDU3-F1
#
_cell.length_a   1.000
_cell.length_b   1.000
_cell.length_c   1.000
_cell.angle_alpha   90.00
_cell.angle_beta   90.00
_cell.angle_gamma   90.00
#
_symmetry.space_group_name_H-M   'P 1'
#
loop_
_entity.id
_entity.type
_entity.pdbx_description
1 polymer ?
#
loop_
_entity_poly.entity_id
_entity_poly.type
_entity_poly.pdbx_seq_one_letter_code
_entity_poly.pdbx_strand_id
1 'polypeptide(L)'
;MTSTSVMLGASHIFIALVIAMISIPLIRGEMPMNRWYGIRFKKSFESDENWYRINKYGGKQLIIWSAVLALLGIVTIFLPIDQKSILFFPGLLAPLIILVPAVTSYMYARKL
;
A
#
# COMPACT_ATOMS: atom_id res chain seq x y z
N MET A 1 -9.27 2.43 -25.68
CA MET A 1 -9.39 2.16 -24.24
C MET A 1 -10.80 1.68 -23.96
N THR A 2 -10.98 0.61 -23.20
CA THR A 2 -12.32 0.16 -22.78
C THR A 2 -12.72 0.89 -21.49
N SER A 3 -14.02 1.05 -21.23
CA SER A 3 -14.50 1.66 -19.98
C SER A 3 -14.00 0.90 -18.75
N THR A 4 -13.93 -0.43 -18.84
CA THR A 4 -13.40 -1.29 -17.77
C THR A 4 -11.94 -1.01 -17.44
N SER A 5 -11.07 -0.87 -18.45
CA SER A 5 -9.65 -0.51 -18.23
C SER A 5 -9.48 0.81 -17.53
N VAL A 6 -10.25 1.82 -17.94
CA VAL A 6 -10.22 3.16 -17.35
C VAL A 6 -10.66 3.08 -15.88
N MET A 7 -11.75 2.36 -15.59
CA MET A 7 -12.25 2.19 -14.21
C MET A 7 -11.26 1.48 -13.29
N LEU A 8 -10.67 0.36 -13.74
CA LEU A 8 -9.66 -0.37 -12.96
C LEU A 8 -8.42 0.49 -12.73
N GLY A 9 -7.89 1.09 -13.79
CA GLY A 9 -6.70 1.93 -13.72
C GLY A 9 -6.87 3.15 -12.80
N ALA A 10 -8.00 3.86 -12.93
CA ALA A 10 -8.33 4.99 -12.06
C ALA A 10 -8.48 4.56 -10.59
N SER A 11 -9.09 3.39 -10.33
CA SER A 11 -9.23 2.85 -8.98
C SER A 11 -7.87 2.54 -8.35
N HIS A 12 -6.94 1.95 -9.10
CA HIS A 12 -5.58 1.67 -8.62
C HIS A 12 -4.82 2.95 -8.25
N ILE A 13 -4.89 3.97 -9.12
CA ILE A 13 -4.24 5.27 -8.87
C ILE A 13 -4.84 5.93 -7.62
N PHE A 14 -6.17 5.92 -7.49
CA PHE A 14 -6.84 6.47 -6.32
C PHE A 14 -6.41 5.77 -5.02
N ILE A 15 -6.45 4.44 -4.99
CA ILE A 15 -6.00 3.65 -3.82
C ILE A 15 -4.55 3.95 -3.48
N ALA A 16 -3.67 3.98 -4.49
CA ALA A 16 -2.25 4.30 -4.31
C ALA A 16 -2.03 5.69 -3.70
N LEU A 17 -2.75 6.71 -4.17
CA LEU A 17 -2.66 8.07 -3.63
C LEU A 17 -3.12 8.12 -2.18
N VAL A 18 -4.26 7.49 -1.86
CA VAL A 18 -4.77 7.42 -0.47
C VAL A 18 -3.75 6.77 0.45
N ILE A 19 -3.21 5.61 0.07
CA ILE A 19 -2.22 4.89 0.89
C ILE A 19 -0.94 5.71 1.04
N ALA A 20 -0.45 6.34 -0.04
CA ALA A 20 0.73 7.18 0.03
C ALA A 20 0.53 8.37 1.00
N MET A 21 -0.62 9.06 0.91
CA MET A 21 -0.94 10.19 1.79
C MET A 21 -0.96 9.79 3.27
N ILE A 22 -1.66 8.70 3.64
CA ILE A 22 -1.68 8.22 5.03
C ILE A 22 -0.33 7.63 5.47
N SER A 23 0.58 7.32 4.55
CA SER A 23 1.90 6.82 4.94
C SER A 23 2.87 7.94 5.34
N ILE A 24 2.63 9.19 4.93
CA ILE A 24 3.53 10.32 5.19
C ILE A 24 3.73 10.59 6.69
N PRO A 25 2.66 10.71 7.52
CA PRO A 25 2.84 10.96 8.96
C PRO A 25 3.59 9.84 9.69
N LEU A 26 3.47 8.60 9.20
CA LEU A 26 4.19 7.44 9.76
C LEU A 26 5.71 7.55 9.56
N ILE A 27 6.13 8.02 8.38
CA ILE A 27 7.56 8.17 8.05
C ILE A 27 8.18 9.34 8.81
N ARG A 28 7.41 10.42 9.00
CA ARG A 28 7.84 11.61 9.71
C ARG A 28 7.86 11.43 11.24
N GLY A 29 7.23 10.37 11.75
CA GLY A 29 7.14 10.13 13.19
C GLY A 29 6.21 11.13 13.90
N GLU A 30 5.22 11.66 13.18
CA GLU A 30 4.28 12.67 13.71
C GLU A 30 3.20 12.06 14.62
N MET A 31 3.07 10.73 14.62
CA MET A 31 1.95 10.02 15.23
C MET A 31 2.41 9.27 16.48
N PRO A 32 1.92 9.65 17.69
CA PRO A 32 2.24 8.92 18.91
C PRO A 32 1.63 7.52 18.89
N MET A 33 2.12 6.64 19.79
CA MET A 33 1.62 5.28 19.93
C MET A 33 0.12 5.28 20.20
N ASN A 34 -0.64 4.61 19.33
CA ASN A 34 -2.10 4.57 19.42
C ASN A 34 -2.67 3.28 18.84
N ARG A 35 -3.95 3.00 19.13
CA ARG A 35 -4.61 1.74 18.73
C ARG A 35 -5.30 1.80 17.38
N TRP A 36 -5.35 2.94 16.71
CA TRP A 36 -6.20 3.16 15.52
C TRP A 36 -5.40 3.32 14.22
N TYR A 37 -4.22 3.90 14.30
CA TYR A 37 -3.45 4.37 13.15
C TYR A 37 -2.03 3.83 13.17
N GLY A 38 -1.51 3.50 11.98
CA GLY A 38 -0.16 2.98 11.79
C GLY A 38 -0.04 1.46 11.76
N ILE A 39 1.21 1.00 11.79
CA ILE A 39 1.63 -0.40 11.71
C ILE A 39 1.62 -0.99 13.11
N ARG A 40 0.59 -1.78 13.41
CA ARG A 40 0.19 -2.18 14.77
C ARG A 40 0.46 -3.65 15.06
N PHE A 41 1.72 -4.07 14.96
CA PHE A 41 2.11 -5.40 15.43
C PHE A 41 2.30 -5.39 16.94
N LYS A 42 2.30 -6.56 17.59
CA LYS A 42 2.59 -6.69 19.03
C LYS A 42 3.87 -5.93 19.41
N LYS A 43 4.93 -6.09 18.60
CA LYS A 43 6.21 -5.41 18.76
C LYS A 43 6.12 -3.87 18.73
N SER A 44 5.20 -3.31 17.93
CA SER A 44 4.99 -1.87 17.83
C SER A 44 4.58 -1.23 19.16
N PHE A 45 3.99 -2.01 20.08
CA PHE A 45 3.51 -1.53 21.38
C PHE A 45 4.48 -1.82 22.54
N GLU A 46 5.66 -2.38 22.28
CA GLU A 46 6.63 -2.70 23.34
C GLU A 46 7.41 -1.47 23.81
N SER A 47 7.59 -0.46 22.95
CA SER A 47 8.24 0.80 23.30
C SER A 47 7.93 1.87 22.24
N ASP A 48 8.05 3.15 22.61
CA ASP A 48 7.95 4.26 21.66
C ASP A 48 9.02 4.17 20.55
N GLU A 49 10.22 3.71 20.89
CA GLU A 49 11.28 3.49 19.89
C GLU A 49 10.83 2.47 18.84
N ASN A 50 10.29 1.32 19.27
CA ASN A 50 9.77 0.30 18.37
C ASN A 50 8.62 0.83 17.53
N TRP A 51 7.71 1.59 18.13
CA TRP A 51 6.61 2.25 17.43
C TRP A 51 7.11 3.08 16.26
N TYR A 52 8.03 4.02 16.50
CA TYR A 52 8.53 4.90 15.45
C TYR A 52 9.38 4.16 14.42
N ARG A 53 10.20 3.18 14.82
CA ARG A 53 11.02 2.40 13.89
C ARG A 53 10.16 1.56 12.94
N ILE A 54 9.17 0.85 13.48
CA ILE A 54 8.28 -0.01 12.69
C ILE A 54 7.38 0.84 11.78
N ASN A 55 6.78 1.92 12.30
CA ASN A 55 5.93 2.80 11.49
C ASN A 55 6.71 3.50 10.38
N LYS A 56 7.94 3.97 10.66
CA LYS A 56 8.80 4.58 9.64
C LYS A 56 9.19 3.60 8.55
N TYR A 57 9.54 2.37 8.91
CA TYR A 57 9.84 1.32 7.93
C TYR A 57 8.60 0.96 7.10
N GLY A 58 7.49 0.65 7.76
CA GLY A 58 6.28 0.23 7.07
C GLY A 58 5.64 1.33 6.23
N GLY A 59 5.66 2.58 6.70
CA GLY A 59 5.25 3.74 5.91
C GLY A 59 6.07 3.89 4.62
N LYS A 60 7.40 3.71 4.69
CA LYS A 60 8.26 3.72 3.48
C LYS A 60 7.88 2.60 2.51
N GLN A 61 7.64 1.39 3.02
CA GLN A 61 7.21 0.27 2.19
C GLN A 61 5.85 0.53 1.54
N LEU A 62 4.89 1.06 2.29
CA LEU A 62 3.57 1.44 1.77
C LEU A 62 3.68 2.47 0.64
N ILE A 63 4.52 3.50 0.77
CA ILE A 63 4.75 4.48 -0.31
C ILE A 63 5.36 3.81 -1.55
N ILE A 64 6.40 2.99 -1.39
CA ILE A 64 7.06 2.31 -2.50
C ILE A 64 6.05 1.45 -3.28
N TRP A 65 5.29 0.60 -2.58
CA TRP A 65 4.33 -0.28 -3.23
C TRP A 65 3.07 0.44 -3.73
N SER A 66 2.72 1.59 -3.16
CA SER A 66 1.71 2.48 -3.73
C SER A 66 2.18 3.07 -5.06
N ALA A 67 3.45 3.46 -5.19
CA ALA A 67 3.99 3.92 -6.46
C ALA A 67 3.94 2.82 -7.54
N VAL A 68 4.22 1.57 -7.16
CA VAL A 68 4.06 0.41 -8.06
C VAL A 68 2.59 0.23 -8.46
N LEU A 69 1.65 0.31 -7.52
CA LEU A 69 0.21 0.20 -7.81
C LEU A 69 -0.29 1.35 -8.71
N ALA A 70 0.19 2.58 -8.49
CA ALA A 70 -0.12 3.72 -9.35
C ALA A 70 0.39 3.50 -10.78
N LEU A 71 1.62 3.00 -10.93
CA LEU A 71 2.20 2.68 -12.24
C LEU A 71 1.39 1.57 -12.94
N LEU A 72 0.99 0.52 -12.21
CA LEU A 72 0.09 -0.50 -12.74
C LEU A 72 -1.26 0.10 -13.17
N GLY A 73 -1.80 1.03 -12.39
CA GLY A 73 -3.00 1.79 -12.74
C GLY A 73 -2.85 2.55 -14.06
N ILE A 74 -1.77 3.31 -14.22
CA ILE A 74 -1.45 4.04 -15.46
C ILE A 74 -1.39 3.06 -16.64
N VAL A 75 -0.63 1.96 -16.53
CA VAL A 75 -0.52 0.94 -17.58
C VAL A 75 -1.88 0.33 -17.91
N THR A 76 -2.70 0.02 -16.91
CA THR A 76 -4.03 -0.59 -17.06
C THR A 76 -4.95 0.25 -17.94
N ILE A 77 -4.92 1.58 -17.84
CA ILE A 77 -5.76 2.49 -18.64
C ILE A 77 -5.50 2.30 -20.14
N PHE A 78 -4.25 2.05 -20.55
CA PHE A 78 -3.85 1.90 -21.95
C PHE A 78 -4.06 0.50 -22.53
N LEU A 79 -4.38 -0.49 -21.69
CA LEU A 79 -4.65 -1.87 -22.14
C LEU A 79 -6.12 -2.05 -22.56
N PRO A 80 -6.43 -2.94 -23.51
CA PRO A 80 -7.81 -3.29 -23.87
C PRO A 80 -8.34 -4.40 -22.95
N ILE A 81 -8.68 -4.07 -21.71
CA ILE A 81 -9.20 -5.03 -20.72
C ILE A 81 -10.72 -4.89 -20.69
N ASP A 82 -11.43 -5.94 -21.05
CA ASP A 82 -12.86 -6.08 -20.82
C ASP A 82 -13.13 -7.23 -19.84
N GLN A 83 -14.40 -7.55 -19.58
CA GLN A 83 -14.77 -8.63 -18.64
C GLN A 83 -14.38 -10.03 -19.10
N LYS A 84 -14.08 -10.22 -20.40
CA LYS A 84 -13.67 -11.50 -20.99
C LYS A 84 -12.15 -11.63 -21.06
N SER A 85 -11.43 -10.52 -20.91
CA SER A 85 -9.97 -10.48 -20.92
C SER A 85 -9.38 -11.32 -19.79
N ILE A 86 -8.34 -12.09 -20.09
CA ILE A 86 -7.55 -12.83 -19.09
C ILE A 86 -6.92 -11.91 -18.05
N LEU A 87 -6.72 -10.63 -18.38
CA LEU A 87 -6.17 -9.62 -17.49
C LEU A 87 -7.21 -9.01 -16.53
N PHE A 88 -8.50 -9.33 -16.69
CA PHE A 88 -9.56 -8.76 -15.87
C PHE A 88 -9.39 -9.09 -14.38
N PHE A 89 -9.27 -10.38 -14.03
CA PHE A 89 -9.09 -10.82 -12.64
C PHE A 89 -7.76 -10.38 -12.04
N PRO A 90 -6.61 -10.51 -12.72
CA PRO A 90 -5.34 -9.94 -12.25
C PRO A 90 -5.43 -8.44 -12.00
N GLY A 91 -6.10 -7.70 -12.89
CA GLY A 91 -6.35 -6.26 -12.72
C GLY A 91 -7.18 -5.99 -11.46
N LEU A 92 -8.30 -6.70 -11.28
CA LEU A 92 -9.16 -6.57 -10.10
C LEU A 92 -8.42 -6.84 -8.78
N LEU A 93 -7.49 -7.80 -8.78
CA LEU A 93 -6.72 -8.22 -7.60
C LEU A 93 -5.42 -7.44 -7.41
N ALA A 94 -5.05 -6.53 -8.32
CA ALA A 94 -3.81 -5.76 -8.25
C ALA A 94 -3.60 -5.02 -6.90
N PRO A 95 -4.63 -4.46 -6.22
CA PRO A 95 -4.45 -3.84 -4.91
C PRO A 95 -3.89 -4.78 -3.82
N LEU A 96 -4.00 -6.10 -3.98
CA LEU A 96 -3.41 -7.08 -3.05
C LEU A 96 -1.88 -7.02 -2.99
N ILE A 97 -1.23 -6.29 -3.91
CA ILE A 97 0.19 -5.97 -3.83
C ILE A 97 0.57 -5.26 -2.51
N ILE A 98 -0.40 -4.65 -1.83
CA ILE A 98 -0.22 -4.06 -0.49
C ILE A 98 0.02 -5.09 0.62
N LEU A 99 -0.19 -6.38 0.35
CA LEU A 99 0.23 -7.43 1.28
C LEU A 99 1.75 -7.52 1.39
N VAL A 100 2.50 -7.13 0.36
CA VAL A 100 3.97 -7.12 0.40
C VAL A 100 4.50 -6.17 1.48
N PRO A 101 4.13 -4.87 1.54
CA PRO A 101 4.56 -4.00 2.63
C PRO A 101 4.06 -4.46 4.00
N ALA A 102 2.90 -5.11 4.09
CA ALA A 102 2.43 -5.68 5.37
C ALA A 102 3.37 -6.80 5.86
N VAL A 103 3.72 -7.74 4.99
CA VAL A 103 4.63 -8.85 5.30
C VAL A 103 6.04 -8.36 5.60
N THR A 104 6.60 -7.46 4.78
CA THR A 104 7.95 -6.93 5.01
C THR A 104 8.02 -6.13 6.30
N SER A 105 6.98 -5.35 6.64
CA SER A 105 6.89 -4.63 7.90
C SER A 105 6.81 -5.57 9.10
N TYR A 106 6.06 -6.67 8.99
CA TYR A 106 6.01 -7.69 10.02
C TYR A 106 7.36 -8.36 10.23
N MET A 107 8.02 -8.76 9.14
CA MET A 107 9.36 -9.35 9.17
C MET A 107 10.39 -8.41 9.79
N TYR A 108 10.30 -7.11 9.50
CA TYR A 108 11.13 -6.08 10.14
C TYR A 108 10.84 -5.98 11.63
N ALA A 109 9.57 -5.92 12.03
CA ALA A 109 9.16 -5.84 13.43
C ALA A 109 9.66 -7.03 14.25
N ARG A 110 9.65 -8.26 13.72
CA ARG A 110 10.16 -9.44 14.44
C ARG A 110 11.66 -9.41 14.74
N LYS A 111 12.43 -8.53 14.08
CA LYS A 111 13.88 -8.41 14.25
C LYS A 111 14.27 -7.36 15.30
N LEU A 112 13.31 -6.57 15.77
CA LEU A 112 13.44 -5.66 16.91
C LEU A 112 13.11 -6.42 18.20
#